data_AF-A0AAW2KMP4-F1
#
_entry.id   AF-A0AAW2KMP4-F1
#
_cell.length_a   1.000
_cell.length_b   1.000
_cell.length_c   1.000
_cell.angle_alpha   90.00
_cell.angle_beta   90.00
_cell.angle_gamma   90.00
#
_symmetry.space_group_name_H-M   'P 1'
#
loop_
_entity.id
_entity.type
_entity.pdbx_description
1 polymer ?
#
loop_
_entity_poly.entity_id
_entity_poly.type
_entity_poly.pdbx_seq_one_letter_code
_entity_poly.pdbx_strand_id
1 'polypeptide(L)'
;MDQFQFPQTRKHQTRHKKRLTQGQVRLLETNFNFSNKLDPESKSRLALELGVPPRQVAIWYQNKRAREKNHSLEADHKALQQQLENVVAENARLEGEVERLKAELNKIHDVLKAFNSSSSCEEVGSSSLSSEQNLEKEFYAALIGVRDPFCGDGWL
;
A
#
# COMPACT_ATOMS: atom_id res chain seq x y z
N MET A 1 -21.65 6.57 -51.03
CA MET A 1 -22.15 5.97 -49.77
C MET A 1 -21.62 4.55 -49.72
N ASP A 2 -20.40 4.40 -49.20
CA ASP A 2 -19.73 3.10 -49.11
C ASP A 2 -20.36 2.26 -47.99
N GLN A 3 -20.86 1.09 -48.37
CA GLN A 3 -21.36 0.09 -47.44
C GLN A 3 -20.19 -0.55 -46.70
N PHE A 4 -19.99 -0.16 -45.45
CA PHE A 4 -19.10 -0.88 -44.54
C PHE A 4 -19.73 -2.21 -44.16
N GLN A 5 -19.28 -3.28 -44.82
CA GLN A 5 -19.65 -4.64 -44.48
C GLN A 5 -18.73 -5.13 -43.35
N PHE A 6 -19.25 -5.16 -42.12
CA PHE A 6 -18.53 -5.64 -40.95
C PHE A 6 -18.16 -7.13 -41.12
N PRO A 7 -16.90 -7.53 -40.88
CA PRO A 7 -16.50 -8.91 -41.02
C PRO A 7 -17.16 -9.76 -39.94
N GLN A 8 -17.79 -10.86 -40.37
CA GLN A 8 -18.44 -11.83 -39.50
C GLN A 8 -17.47 -12.34 -38.43
N THR A 9 -17.86 -12.19 -37.17
CA THR A 9 -17.17 -12.80 -36.02
C THR A 9 -17.18 -14.31 -36.20
N ARG A 10 -16.00 -14.91 -36.45
CA ARG A 10 -15.84 -16.36 -36.46
C ARG A 10 -16.31 -16.89 -35.11
N LYS A 11 -17.37 -17.71 -35.12
CA LYS A 11 -17.84 -18.45 -33.94
C LYS A 11 -16.65 -19.26 -33.40
N HIS A 12 -16.04 -18.79 -32.32
CA HIS A 12 -15.07 -19.60 -31.59
C HIS A 12 -15.81 -20.84 -31.11
N GLN A 13 -15.53 -21.98 -31.75
CA GLN A 13 -15.96 -23.28 -31.26
C GLN A 13 -15.58 -23.34 -29.78
N THR A 14 -16.58 -23.39 -28.92
CA THR A 14 -16.44 -23.60 -27.49
C THR A 14 -15.96 -25.02 -27.29
N ARG A 15 -14.67 -25.28 -27.55
CA ARG A 15 -14.03 -26.57 -27.33
C ARG A 15 -14.24 -26.91 -25.87
N HIS A 16 -15.07 -27.93 -25.64
CA HIS A 16 -15.65 -28.29 -24.35
C HIS A 16 -14.70 -28.02 -23.18
N LYS A 17 -15.11 -27.10 -22.30
CA LYS A 17 -14.42 -26.75 -21.05
C LYS A 17 -14.53 -27.92 -20.07
N LYS A 18 -13.85 -29.04 -20.33
CA LYS A 18 -13.72 -30.12 -19.35
C LYS A 18 -12.84 -29.63 -18.20
N ARG A 19 -13.37 -29.63 -16.99
CA ARG A 19 -12.60 -29.38 -15.76
C ARG A 19 -11.56 -30.49 -15.61
N LEU A 20 -10.36 -30.11 -15.19
CA LEU A 20 -9.32 -31.08 -14.82
C LEU A 20 -9.80 -31.86 -13.59
N THR A 21 -9.53 -33.16 -13.57
CA THR A 21 -9.84 -34.01 -12.42
C THR A 21 -8.89 -33.71 -11.26
N GLN A 22 -9.27 -34.08 -10.03
CA GLN A 22 -8.40 -33.86 -8.87
C GLN A 22 -7.04 -34.55 -9.03
N GLY A 23 -7.02 -35.75 -9.63
CA GLY A 23 -5.77 -36.47 -9.92
C GLY A 23 -4.87 -35.70 -10.89
N GLN A 24 -5.45 -35.13 -11.95
CA GLN A 24 -4.72 -34.30 -12.91
C GLN A 24 -4.17 -33.03 -12.26
N VAL A 25 -4.96 -32.37 -11.40
CA VAL A 25 -4.53 -31.18 -10.66
C VAL A 25 -3.36 -31.51 -9.72
N ARG A 26 -3.42 -32.62 -8.98
CA ARG A 26 -2.31 -33.02 -8.09
C ARG A 26 -1.00 -33.21 -8.86
N LEU A 27 -1.03 -33.86 -10.01
CA LEU A 27 0.18 -34.06 -10.81
C LEU A 27 0.72 -32.72 -11.36
N LEU A 28 -0.16 -31.82 -11.79
CA LEU A 28 0.22 -30.45 -12.19
C LEU A 28 0.86 -29.68 -11.02
N GLU A 29 0.33 -29.80 -9.81
CA GLU A 29 0.87 -29.17 -8.60
C GLU A 29 2.24 -29.73 -8.24
N THR A 30 2.42 -31.05 -8.23
CA THR A 30 3.73 -31.68 -7.98
C THR A 30 4.77 -31.20 -8.97
N ASN A 31 4.43 -31.15 -10.27
CA ASN A 31 5.36 -30.68 -11.29
C ASN A 31 5.65 -29.18 -11.15
N PHE A 32 4.66 -28.37 -10.84
CA PHE A 32 4.81 -26.93 -10.63
C PHE A 32 5.72 -26.60 -9.43
N ASN A 33 5.58 -27.35 -8.33
CA ASN A 33 6.41 -27.18 -7.14
C ASN A 33 7.88 -27.52 -7.42
N PHE A 34 8.15 -28.43 -8.36
CA PHE A 34 9.50 -28.75 -8.82
C PHE A 34 10.04 -27.70 -9.80
N SER A 35 9.23 -27.27 -10.77
CA SER A 35 9.57 -26.21 -11.71
C SER A 35 8.37 -25.31 -11.99
N ASN A 36 8.45 -24.06 -11.55
CA ASN A 36 7.42 -23.05 -11.80
C ASN A 36 7.41 -22.60 -13.29
N LYS A 37 8.52 -22.83 -14.01
CA LYS A 37 8.61 -22.55 -15.46
C LYS A 37 8.16 -23.76 -16.26
N LEU A 38 7.22 -23.52 -17.16
CA LEU A 38 6.66 -24.55 -18.04
C LEU A 38 7.36 -24.50 -19.40
N ASP A 39 8.38 -25.34 -19.57
CA ASP A 39 9.10 -25.47 -20.83
C ASP A 39 8.23 -26.12 -21.92
N PRO A 40 8.45 -25.83 -23.22
CA PRO A 40 7.65 -26.40 -24.30
C PRO A 40 7.68 -27.93 -24.36
N GLU A 41 8.84 -28.53 -24.10
CA GLU A 41 9.01 -29.99 -24.08
C GLU A 41 8.30 -30.61 -22.87
N SER A 42 8.56 -30.09 -21.67
CA SER A 42 7.92 -30.50 -20.42
C SER A 42 6.40 -30.38 -20.48
N LYS A 43 5.88 -29.30 -21.09
CA LYS A 43 4.45 -29.09 -21.35
C LYS A 43 3.86 -30.19 -22.22
N SER A 44 4.57 -30.59 -23.27
CA SER A 44 4.09 -31.59 -24.23
C SER A 44 4.06 -32.97 -23.58
N ARG A 45 5.09 -33.30 -22.80
CA ARG A 45 5.18 -34.52 -21.99
C ARG A 45 4.07 -34.59 -20.94
N LEU A 46 3.89 -33.52 -20.17
CA LEU A 46 2.88 -33.44 -19.11
C LEU A 46 1.44 -33.49 -19.68
N ALA A 47 1.22 -32.86 -20.83
CA ALA A 47 -0.06 -32.94 -21.54
C ALA A 47 -0.41 -34.37 -21.97
N LEU A 48 0.58 -35.12 -22.47
CA LEU A 48 0.43 -36.52 -22.86
C LEU A 48 0.12 -37.40 -21.64
N GLU A 49 0.90 -37.25 -20.57
CA GLU A 49 0.73 -38.01 -19.32
C GLU A 49 -0.63 -37.77 -18.67
N LEU A 50 -1.11 -36.53 -18.67
CA LEU A 50 -2.41 -36.16 -18.13
C LEU A 50 -3.59 -36.51 -19.05
N GLY A 51 -3.32 -36.84 -20.32
CA GLY A 51 -4.34 -37.00 -21.35
C GLY A 51 -5.12 -35.72 -21.64
N VAL A 52 -4.51 -34.55 -21.46
CA VAL A 52 -5.15 -33.24 -21.64
C VAL A 52 -4.43 -32.42 -22.70
N PRO A 53 -5.12 -31.49 -23.38
CA PRO A 53 -4.47 -30.68 -24.39
C PRO A 53 -3.39 -29.75 -23.80
N PRO A 54 -2.24 -29.53 -24.49
CA PRO A 54 -1.16 -28.66 -24.01
C PRO A 54 -1.61 -27.24 -23.62
N ARG A 55 -2.65 -26.72 -24.28
CA ARG A 55 -3.25 -25.43 -23.93
C ARG A 55 -3.87 -25.40 -22.53
N GLN A 56 -4.49 -26.50 -22.08
CA GLN A 56 -5.05 -26.57 -20.72
C GLN A 56 -3.95 -26.56 -19.66
N VAL A 57 -2.83 -27.26 -19.90
CA VAL A 57 -1.64 -27.22 -19.05
C VAL A 57 -1.10 -25.79 -18.96
N ALA A 58 -0.94 -25.11 -20.11
CA ALA A 58 -0.47 -23.72 -20.14
C ALA A 58 -1.38 -22.75 -19.37
N ILE A 59 -2.70 -22.83 -19.57
CA ILE A 59 -3.68 -22.01 -18.85
C ILE A 59 -3.65 -22.31 -17.35
N TRP A 60 -3.53 -23.59 -16.97
CA TRP A 60 -3.45 -23.97 -15.57
C TRP A 60 -2.22 -23.34 -14.89
N TYR A 61 -1.05 -23.42 -15.53
CA TYR A 61 0.20 -22.79 -15.04
C TYR A 61 0.08 -21.27 -14.93
N GLN A 62 -0.54 -20.62 -15.92
CA GLN A 62 -0.81 -19.17 -15.87
C GLN A 62 -1.71 -18.82 -14.68
N ASN A 63 -2.81 -19.56 -14.50
CA ASN A 63 -3.74 -19.34 -13.40
C ASN A 63 -3.11 -19.64 -12.04
N LYS A 64 -2.26 -20.67 -11.93
CA LYS A 64 -1.55 -21.01 -10.70
C LYS A 64 -0.61 -19.87 -10.29
N ARG A 65 0.20 -19.34 -11.22
CA ARG A 65 1.04 -18.17 -10.97
C ARG A 65 0.24 -16.91 -10.63
N ALA A 66 -0.88 -16.68 -11.31
CA ALA A 66 -1.75 -15.55 -11.00
C ALA A 66 -2.31 -15.65 -9.57
N ARG A 67 -2.75 -16.84 -9.16
CA ARG A 67 -3.22 -17.08 -7.79
C ARG A 67 -2.12 -16.89 -6.75
N GLU A 68 -0.91 -17.39 -6.99
CA GLU A 68 0.21 -17.20 -6.07
C GLU A 68 0.61 -15.73 -5.95
N LYS A 69 0.63 -15.01 -7.07
CA LYS A 69 0.86 -13.56 -7.05
C LYS A 69 -0.21 -12.83 -6.24
N ASN A 70 -1.48 -13.16 -6.45
CA ASN A 70 -2.58 -12.55 -5.69
C ASN A 70 -2.47 -12.88 -4.20
N HIS A 71 -2.20 -14.13 -3.85
CA HIS A 71 -2.01 -14.54 -2.45
C HIS A 71 -0.85 -13.77 -1.79
N SER A 72 0.27 -13.60 -2.49
CA SER A 72 1.38 -12.77 -2.00
C SER A 72 0.94 -11.32 -1.79
N LEU A 73 0.29 -10.71 -2.78
CA LEU A 73 -0.17 -9.33 -2.69
C LEU A 73 -1.20 -9.12 -1.57
N GLU A 74 -2.10 -10.07 -1.37
CA GLU A 74 -3.08 -10.03 -0.27
C GLU A 74 -2.39 -10.12 1.10
N ALA A 75 -1.37 -10.97 1.23
CA ALA A 75 -0.56 -11.06 2.44
C ALA A 75 0.23 -9.77 2.71
N ASP A 76 0.86 -9.20 1.68
CA ASP A 76 1.61 -7.95 1.75
C ASP A 76 0.70 -6.77 2.13
N HIS A 77 -0.48 -6.69 1.50
CA HIS A 77 -1.48 -5.67 1.82
C HIS A 77 -1.92 -5.77 3.28
N LYS A 78 -2.19 -7.00 3.77
CA LYS A 78 -2.57 -7.21 5.17
C LYS A 78 -1.45 -6.80 6.14
N ALA A 79 -0.19 -7.11 5.81
CA ALA A 79 0.96 -6.71 6.62
C ALA A 79 1.09 -5.18 6.68
N LEU A 80 0.99 -4.50 5.53
CA LEU A 80 1.03 -3.04 5.45
C LEU A 80 -0.12 -2.39 6.22
N GLN A 81 -1.33 -2.95 6.11
CA GLN A 81 -2.48 -2.46 6.86
C GLN A 81 -2.25 -2.55 8.38
N GLN A 82 -1.71 -3.67 8.87
CA GLN A 82 -1.39 -3.82 10.29
C GLN A 82 -0.32 -2.81 10.75
N GLN A 83 0.70 -2.56 9.92
CA GLN A 83 1.71 -1.55 10.21
C GLN A 83 1.09 -0.14 10.29
N LEU A 84 0.19 0.20 9.36
CA LEU A 84 -0.52 1.47 9.37
C LEU A 84 -1.34 1.62 10.66
N GLU A 85 -2.12 0.61 11.03
CA GLU A 85 -2.92 0.62 12.26
C GLU A 85 -2.05 0.84 13.50
N ASN A 86 -0.88 0.19 13.56
CA ASN A 86 0.07 0.36 14.67
C ASN A 86 0.63 1.79 14.72
N VAL A 87 1.03 2.35 13.57
CA VAL A 87 1.56 3.72 13.49
C VAL A 87 0.48 4.74 13.87
N VAL A 88 -0.76 4.53 13.43
CA VAL A 88 -1.90 5.40 13.78
C VAL A 88 -2.17 5.35 15.29
N ALA A 89 -2.16 4.16 15.89
CA ALA A 89 -2.35 4.01 17.33
C ALA A 89 -1.22 4.69 18.12
N GLU A 90 0.03 4.54 17.68
CA GLU A 90 1.17 5.18 18.32
C GLU A 90 1.15 6.70 18.15
N ASN A 91 0.75 7.20 16.97
CA ASN A 91 0.59 8.63 16.75
C ASN A 91 -0.48 9.22 17.69
N ALA A 92 -1.64 8.57 17.80
CA ALA A 92 -2.69 9.00 18.72
C ALA A 92 -2.23 8.99 20.20
N ARG A 93 -1.40 8.01 20.57
CA ARG A 93 -0.79 7.95 21.91
C ARG A 93 0.17 9.12 22.14
N LEU A 94 1.02 9.44 21.16
CA LEU A 94 1.96 10.55 21.23
C LEU A 94 1.24 11.90 21.25
N GLU A 95 0.19 12.08 20.46
CA GLU A 95 -0.65 13.29 20.49
C GLU A 95 -1.25 13.51 21.89
N GLY A 96 -1.76 12.45 22.53
CA GLY A 96 -2.25 12.52 23.90
C GLY A 96 -1.17 12.90 24.92
N GLU A 97 0.05 12.38 24.75
CA GLU A 97 1.19 12.73 25.61
C GLU A 97 1.63 14.19 25.41
N VAL A 98 1.65 14.67 24.17
CA VAL A 98 1.94 16.07 23.84
C VAL A 98 0.93 16.99 24.51
N GLU A 99 -0.36 16.69 24.41
CA GLU A 99 -1.41 17.50 25.05
C GLU A 99 -1.26 17.53 26.57
N ARG A 100 -0.97 16.36 27.18
CA ARG A 100 -0.72 16.25 28.63
C ARG A 100 0.46 17.13 29.06
N LEU A 101 1.58 17.05 28.34
CA LEU A 101 2.79 17.82 28.63
C LEU A 101 2.56 19.33 28.42
N LYS A 102 1.85 19.73 27.36
CA LYS A 102 1.45 21.14 27.13
C LYS A 102 0.60 21.65 28.30
N ALA A 103 -0.36 20.86 28.80
CA ALA A 103 -1.16 21.23 29.96
C ALA A 103 -0.34 21.37 31.26
N GLU A 104 0.69 20.53 31.45
CA GLU A 104 1.61 20.65 32.60
C GLU A 104 2.49 21.90 32.51
N LEU A 105 3.04 22.20 31.32
CA LEU A 105 3.81 23.42 31.10
C LEU A 105 2.98 24.68 31.36
N ASN A 106 1.73 24.71 30.89
CA ASN A 106 0.82 25.83 31.15
C ASN A 106 0.57 26.03 32.65
N LYS A 107 0.33 24.94 33.41
CA LYS A 107 0.16 25.03 34.88
C LYS A 107 1.41 25.59 35.56
N ILE A 108 2.59 25.14 35.17
CA ILE A 108 3.86 25.65 35.73
C ILE A 108 4.04 27.13 35.38
N HIS A 109 3.74 27.52 34.13
CA HIS A 109 3.78 28.91 33.70
C HIS A 109 2.83 29.80 34.52
N ASP A 110 1.60 29.34 34.76
CA ASP A 110 0.61 30.07 35.56
C ASP A 110 1.06 30.25 37.01
N VAL A 111 1.62 29.20 37.62
CA VAL A 111 2.19 29.27 38.98
C VAL A 111 3.36 30.25 39.04
N LEU A 112 4.28 30.20 38.07
CA LEU A 112 5.43 31.11 38.00
C LEU A 112 4.98 32.57 37.83
N LYS A 113 3.98 32.80 36.98
CA LYS A 113 3.39 34.12 36.75
C LYS A 113 2.71 34.67 38.01
N ALA A 114 1.99 33.83 38.74
CA ALA A 114 1.37 34.20 40.01
C ALA A 114 2.42 34.54 41.09
N PHE A 115 3.53 33.78 41.15
CA PHE A 115 4.64 34.03 42.07
C PHE A 115 5.34 35.36 41.78
N ASN A 116 5.66 35.66 40.51
CA ASN A 116 6.28 36.92 40.11
C ASN A 116 5.35 38.13 40.34
N SER A 117 4.03 37.94 40.24
CA SER A 117 3.04 39.00 40.53
C SER A 117 2.98 39.38 42.03
N SER A 118 3.48 38.51 42.92
CA SER A 118 3.58 38.77 44.36
C SER A 118 4.94 39.37 44.78
N SER A 119 5.94 39.40 43.89
CA SER A 119 7.27 39.96 44.14
C SER A 119 7.45 41.23 43.30
N SER A 120 6.99 42.37 43.83
CA SER A 120 7.27 43.69 43.27
C SER A 120 8.76 44.03 43.36
N CYS A 121 9.52 43.75 42.29
CA CYS A 121 10.67 44.56 41.88
C CYS A 121 10.96 44.37 40.36
N GLU A 122 10.63 45.42 39.61
CA GLU A 122 11.02 45.86 38.26
C GLU A 122 11.15 44.86 37.09
N GLU A 123 10.40 45.18 36.02
CA GLU A 123 10.41 44.61 34.67
C GLU A 123 11.78 44.65 33.96
N VAL A 124 12.03 43.66 33.08
CA VAL A 124 12.21 43.88 31.63
C VAL A 124 12.11 42.57 30.85
N GLY A 125 11.41 42.61 29.69
CA GLY A 125 11.72 41.75 28.55
C GLY A 125 10.71 40.66 28.19
N SER A 126 9.52 41.07 27.73
CA SER A 126 8.54 40.19 27.07
C SER A 126 8.80 40.09 25.56
N SER A 127 9.02 38.87 25.04
CA SER A 127 8.87 38.40 23.64
C SER A 127 9.25 36.90 23.66
N SER A 128 8.56 35.88 23.13
CA SER A 128 7.56 35.73 22.08
C SER A 128 6.85 34.37 22.30
N LEU A 129 5.52 34.33 22.35
CA LEU A 129 4.74 33.07 22.37
C LEU A 129 4.07 32.76 21.02
N SER A 130 4.60 33.34 19.93
CA SER A 130 4.03 33.20 18.58
C SER A 130 4.74 32.17 17.69
N SER A 131 5.86 31.59 18.16
CA SER A 131 6.77 30.80 17.31
C SER A 131 6.42 29.31 17.25
N GLU A 132 5.72 28.77 18.26
CA GLU A 132 5.50 27.31 18.36
C GLU A 132 4.42 26.79 17.39
N GLN A 133 3.42 27.60 17.05
CA GLN A 133 2.34 27.20 16.13
C GLN A 133 2.78 27.16 14.65
N ASN A 134 3.91 27.78 14.31
CA ASN A 134 4.43 27.79 12.94
C ASN A 134 5.23 26.50 12.64
N LEU A 135 5.90 25.94 13.63
CA LEU A 135 6.80 24.79 13.45
C LEU A 135 6.06 23.47 13.20
N GLU A 136 4.93 23.24 13.88
CA GLU A 136 4.10 22.04 13.65
C GLU A 136 3.50 22.04 12.22
N LYS A 137 3.13 23.21 11.70
CA LYS A 137 2.59 23.36 10.33
C LYS A 137 3.66 23.16 9.25
N GLU A 138 4.85 23.72 9.44
CA GLU A 138 5.97 23.52 8.51
C GLU A 138 6.49 22.08 8.51
N PHE A 139 6.52 21.43 9.67
CA PHE A 139 6.90 20.02 9.78
C PHE A 139 5.91 19.12 9.04
N TYR A 140 4.60 19.34 9.21
CA TYR A 140 3.56 18.62 8.47
C TYR A 140 3.62 18.90 6.95
N ALA A 141 3.87 20.14 6.54
CA ALA A 141 4.01 20.51 5.12
C ALA A 141 5.23 19.83 4.45
N ALA A 142 6.35 19.71 5.18
CA ALA A 142 7.55 19.01 4.73
C ALA A 142 7.35 17.50 4.59
N LEU A 143 6.55 16.90 5.49
CA LEU A 143 6.20 15.46 5.46
C LEU A 143 5.25 15.09 4.32
N ILE A 144 4.29 15.96 3.97
CA ILE A 144 3.30 15.70 2.91
C ILE A 144 3.83 16.13 1.52
N GLY A 145 4.98 16.84 1.47
CA GLY A 145 5.60 17.25 0.20
C GLY A 145 4.74 18.21 -0.61
N VAL A 146 3.84 18.96 0.04
CA VAL A 146 3.05 20.00 -0.61
C VAL A 146 3.98 21.18 -0.85
N ARG A 147 4.66 21.14 -2.01
CA ARG A 147 5.44 22.26 -2.51
C ARG A 147 4.51 23.48 -2.62
N ASP A 148 4.89 24.55 -1.93
CA ASP A 148 4.21 25.84 -1.96
C ASP A 148 3.93 26.26 -3.42
N PRO A 149 2.67 26.58 -3.80
CA PRO A 149 2.34 27.00 -5.17
C PRO A 149 2.96 28.35 -5.58
N PHE A 150 3.70 29.03 -4.70
CA PHE A 150 4.17 30.40 -4.89
C PHE A 150 5.68 30.58 -5.03
N CYS A 151 6.49 29.52 -5.02
CA CYS A 151 7.88 29.63 -5.48
C CYS A 151 7.94 29.42 -7.00
N GLY A 152 7.68 30.50 -7.73
CA GLY A 152 8.07 30.62 -9.12
C GLY A 152 9.58 30.78 -9.20
N ASP A 153 10.27 29.73 -9.62
CA ASP A 153 11.61 29.84 -10.19
C ASP A 153 11.58 29.30 -11.62
N GLY A 154 11.87 30.22 -12.53
CA GLY A 154 11.83 30.01 -13.97
C GLY A 154 12.90 29.03 -14.43
N TRP A 155 12.47 28.14 -15.32
CA TRP A 155 13.37 27.37 -16.16
C TRP A 155 13.93 28.32 -17.22
N LEU A 156 15.25 28.57 -17.15
CA LEU A 156 16.06 29.09 -18.25
C LEU A 156 17.14 28.03 -18.56
#